data_AF-A0A8W8IDY1-F1
#
_entry.id   AF-A0A8W8IDY1-F1
#
_cell.length_a   1.000
_cell.length_b   1.000
_cell.length_c   1.000
_cell.angle_alpha   90.00
_cell.angle_beta   90.00
_cell.angle_gamma   90.00
#
_symmetry.space_group_name_H-M   'P 1'
#
loop_
_entity.id
_entity.type
_entity.pdbx_description
1 polymer ?
#
loop_
_entity_poly.entity_id
_entity_poly.type
_entity_poly.pdbx_seq_one_letter_code
_entity_poly.pdbx_strand_id
1 'polypeptide(L)'
;RCDPSQMVASYSSSNTYIYDIETGKQVLCINTKSASEDGGNNQINCVVNHPTLPVTITAHEDRNIRFFDNTTGKLIHSMVAHLNAVSSLAVDPNGLYLLSGSHDCSIRLWNLDSKTCVQEITAHRKKFEESIHDVAFHPSKPYIASAGADALAKVFV
;
A
#
# COMPACT_ATOMS: atom_id res chain seq x y z
N ARG A 1 -15.47 11.57 -3.40
CA ARG A 1 -15.83 10.54 -2.40
C ARG A 1 -15.54 9.19 -3.05
N CYS A 2 -14.91 8.26 -2.34
CA CYS A 2 -14.79 6.88 -2.82
C CYS A 2 -16.19 6.30 -3.07
N ASP A 3 -16.42 5.76 -4.27
CA ASP A 3 -17.69 5.15 -4.64
C ASP A 3 -17.68 3.68 -4.17
N PRO A 4 -18.60 3.27 -3.27
CA PRO A 4 -18.64 1.90 -2.77
C PRO A 4 -19.01 0.87 -3.86
N SER A 5 -19.51 1.32 -5.00
CA SER A 5 -19.75 0.47 -6.17
C SER A 5 -18.48 0.19 -6.98
N GLN A 6 -17.31 0.65 -6.55
CA GLN A 6 -16.05 0.45 -7.28
C GLN A 6 -15.09 -0.51 -6.56
N MET A 7 -14.45 -1.37 -7.35
CA MET A 7 -13.40 -2.28 -6.91
C MET A 7 -12.08 -1.95 -7.62
N VAL A 8 -10.98 -1.97 -6.87
CA VAL A 8 -9.63 -1.77 -7.42
C VAL A 8 -8.90 -3.11 -7.45
N ALA A 9 -8.29 -3.44 -8.60
CA ALA A 9 -7.49 -4.65 -8.76
C ALA A 9 -6.15 -4.30 -9.43
N SER A 10 -5.05 -4.74 -8.83
CA SER A 10 -3.70 -4.55 -9.38
C SER A 10 -3.11 -5.88 -9.85
N TYR A 11 -2.33 -5.83 -10.93
CA TYR A 11 -1.66 -6.98 -11.50
C TYR A 11 -0.14 -6.84 -11.41
N SER A 12 0.57 -7.96 -11.49
CA SER A 12 2.04 -7.99 -11.58
C SER A 12 2.59 -7.26 -12.81
N SER A 13 1.75 -6.98 -13.81
CA SER A 13 2.07 -6.21 -15.02
C SER A 13 2.14 -4.68 -14.82
N SER A 14 2.15 -4.20 -13.57
CA SER A 14 2.19 -2.77 -13.20
C SER A 14 0.98 -1.96 -13.65
N ASN A 15 -0.14 -2.64 -13.92
CA ASN A 15 -1.42 -1.99 -14.19
C ASN A 15 -2.37 -2.22 -13.03
N THR A 16 -3.08 -1.16 -12.66
CA THR A 16 -4.18 -1.21 -11.70
C THR A 16 -5.45 -0.77 -12.40
N TYR A 17 -6.53 -1.53 -12.22
CA TYR A 17 -7.81 -1.28 -12.86
C TYR A 17 -8.85 -0.99 -11.80
N ILE A 18 -9.74 -0.05 -12.13
CA ILE A 18 -10.95 0.22 -11.35
C ILE A 18 -12.13 -0.34 -12.13
N TYR A 19 -12.90 -1.19 -11.48
CA TYR A 19 -14.11 -1.79 -12.01
C TYR A 19 -15.33 -1.27 -11.27
N ASP A 20 -16.41 -1.09 -12.00
CA ASP A 20 -17.74 -0.93 -11.44
C ASP A 20 -18.27 -2.33 -11.08
N ILE A 21 -18.61 -2.53 -9.82
CA ILE A 21 -18.99 -3.83 -9.24
C ILE A 21 -20.38 -4.24 -9.73
N GLU A 22 -21.29 -3.29 -9.94
CA GLU A 22 -22.67 -3.57 -10.37
C GLU A 22 -22.72 -4.05 -11.82
N THR A 23 -21.93 -3.43 -12.69
CA THR A 23 -21.91 -3.70 -14.13
C THR A 23 -20.77 -4.62 -14.57
N GLY A 24 -19.76 -4.81 -13.72
CA GLY A 24 -18.53 -5.53 -14.04
C GLY A 24 -17.64 -4.83 -15.07
N LYS A 25 -17.97 -3.60 -15.47
CA LYS A 25 -17.22 -2.87 -16.50
C LYS A 25 -15.99 -2.19 -15.92
N GLN A 26 -14.93 -2.15 -16.72
CA GLN A 26 -13.77 -1.34 -16.41
C GLN A 26 -14.12 0.14 -16.51
N VAL A 27 -13.90 0.88 -15.43
CA VAL A 27 -14.06 2.33 -15.34
C VAL A 27 -12.76 3.02 -15.74
N LEU A 28 -11.63 2.55 -15.21
CA LEU A 28 -10.34 3.22 -15.37
C LEU A 28 -9.19 2.21 -15.37
N CYS A 29 -8.13 2.54 -16.13
CA CYS A 29 -6.85 1.87 -16.05
C CYS A 29 -5.80 2.89 -15.59
N ILE A 30 -5.08 2.52 -14.53
CA ILE A 30 -4.01 3.28 -13.91
C ILE A 30 -2.70 2.54 -14.21
N ASN A 31 -1.84 3.18 -14.99
CA ASN A 31 -0.49 2.67 -15.23
C ASN A 31 0.40 3.10 -14.08
N THR A 32 0.96 2.13 -13.34
CA THR A 32 1.74 2.40 -12.13
C THR A 32 3.25 2.39 -12.36
N LYS A 33 3.71 2.36 -13.61
CA LYS A 33 5.14 2.45 -13.93
C LYS A 33 5.71 3.76 -13.40
N SER A 34 6.92 3.70 -12.83
CA SER A 34 7.69 4.91 -12.54
C SER A 34 8.03 5.63 -13.85
N ALA A 35 8.15 6.95 -13.79
CA ALA A 35 8.59 7.76 -14.92
C ALA A 35 10.07 7.49 -15.31
N SER A 36 10.82 6.74 -14.51
CA SER A 36 12.16 6.28 -14.84
C SER A 36 12.08 5.07 -15.75
N GLU A 37 12.49 5.21 -17.01
CA GLU A 37 12.60 4.16 -18.03
C GLU A 37 13.63 3.05 -17.72
N ASP A 38 14.20 3.04 -16.52
CA ASP A 38 15.13 2.00 -16.14
C ASP A 38 14.34 0.72 -15.84
N GLY A 39 14.80 -0.42 -16.34
CA GLY A 39 14.13 -1.74 -16.29
C GLY A 39 13.97 -2.35 -14.89
N GLY A 40 13.75 -1.51 -13.86
CA GLY A 40 13.48 -1.88 -12.49
C GLY A 40 12.15 -2.62 -12.34
N ASN A 41 12.13 -3.53 -11.36
CA ASN A 41 10.98 -4.36 -11.06
C ASN A 41 9.82 -3.52 -10.51
N ASN A 42 8.81 -3.25 -11.36
CA ASN A 42 7.62 -2.47 -11.05
C ASN A 42 6.44 -3.36 -10.58
N GLN A 43 6.73 -4.52 -10.01
CA GLN A 43 5.71 -5.40 -9.47
C GLN A 43 4.99 -4.73 -8.30
N ILE A 44 3.65 -4.77 -8.37
CA ILE A 44 2.78 -4.33 -7.27
C ILE A 44 2.57 -5.52 -6.35
N ASN A 45 2.94 -5.35 -5.08
CA ASN A 45 2.73 -6.37 -4.05
C ASN A 45 1.40 -6.21 -3.33
N CYS A 46 0.93 -4.96 -3.18
CA CYS A 46 -0.32 -4.66 -2.50
C CYS A 46 -0.96 -3.39 -3.07
N VAL A 47 -2.30 -3.37 -3.10
CA VAL A 47 -3.10 -2.21 -3.47
C VAL A 47 -4.18 -1.98 -2.40
N VAL A 48 -4.34 -0.73 -1.99
CA VAL A 48 -5.38 -0.31 -1.05
C VAL A 48 -6.00 0.99 -1.53
N ASN A 49 -7.25 1.23 -1.14
CA ASN A 49 -7.95 2.46 -1.48
C ASN A 49 -8.16 3.30 -0.22
N HIS A 50 -8.12 4.61 -0.36
CA HIS A 50 -8.45 5.50 0.74
C HIS A 50 -9.95 5.39 1.06
N PRO A 51 -10.38 5.31 2.34
CA PRO A 51 -11.78 5.05 2.69
C PRO A 51 -12.75 6.14 2.23
N THR A 52 -12.32 7.41 2.22
CA THR A 52 -13.19 8.55 1.85
C THR A 52 -12.79 9.29 0.57
N LEU A 53 -11.49 9.40 0.27
CA LEU A 53 -10.96 10.08 -0.90
C LEU A 53 -10.85 9.14 -2.11
N PRO A 54 -10.97 9.63 -3.36
CA PRO A 54 -10.80 8.82 -4.55
C PRO A 54 -9.31 8.59 -4.84
N VAL A 55 -8.59 7.93 -3.92
CA VAL A 55 -7.14 7.76 -3.99
C VAL A 55 -6.75 6.29 -3.81
N THR A 56 -6.17 5.71 -4.85
CA THR A 56 -5.55 4.38 -4.79
C THR A 56 -4.09 4.50 -4.37
N ILE A 57 -3.66 3.60 -3.48
CA ILE A 57 -2.30 3.52 -2.95
C ILE A 57 -1.76 2.14 -3.30
N THR A 58 -0.53 2.09 -3.80
CA THR A 58 0.13 0.84 -4.24
C THR A 58 1.51 0.71 -3.62
N ALA A 59 1.83 -0.50 -3.18
CA ALA A 59 3.14 -0.90 -2.69
C ALA A 59 3.88 -1.71 -3.75
N HIS A 60 5.17 -1.40 -3.93
CA HIS A 60 5.97 -1.92 -5.02
C HIS A 60 7.21 -2.66 -4.53
N GLU A 61 7.69 -3.57 -5.38
CA GLU A 61 8.95 -4.30 -5.17
C GLU A 61 10.17 -3.36 -5.20
N ASP A 62 10.07 -2.25 -5.93
CA ASP A 62 11.12 -1.22 -6.02
C ASP A 62 11.21 -0.29 -4.80
N ARG A 63 10.57 -0.68 -3.68
CA ARG A 63 10.57 0.00 -2.38
C ARG A 63 9.72 1.27 -2.31
N ASN A 64 9.01 1.60 -3.40
CA ASN A 64 8.17 2.78 -3.44
C ASN A 64 6.73 2.51 -2.98
N ILE A 65 6.11 3.57 -2.47
CA ILE A 65 4.64 3.68 -2.35
C ILE A 65 4.18 4.77 -3.32
N ARG A 66 3.17 4.46 -4.13
CA ARG A 66 2.61 5.38 -5.13
C ARG A 66 1.14 5.65 -4.85
N PHE A 67 0.72 6.88 -5.09
CA PHE A 67 -0.63 7.39 -4.92
C PHE A 67 -1.20 7.84 -6.26
N PHE A 68 -2.41 7.41 -6.58
CA PHE A 68 -3.10 7.72 -7.82
C PHE A 68 -4.46 8.32 -7.53
N ASP A 69 -4.85 9.31 -8.33
CA ASP A 69 -6.22 9.83 -8.33
C ASP A 69 -7.12 8.90 -9.16
N ASN A 70 -8.16 8.35 -8.54
CA ASN A 70 -9.10 7.40 -9.14
C ASN A 70 -10.03 8.07 -10.17
N THR A 71 -10.04 9.40 -10.24
CA THR A 71 -10.86 10.15 -11.22
C THR A 71 -10.10 10.34 -12.53
N THR A 72 -8.82 10.70 -12.42
CA THR A 72 -7.98 11.03 -13.59
C THR A 72 -7.04 9.91 -14.01
N GLY A 73 -6.79 8.94 -13.12
CA GLY A 73 -5.82 7.86 -13.30
C GLY A 73 -4.37 8.30 -13.24
N LYS A 74 -4.11 9.54 -12.81
CA LYS A 74 -2.77 10.13 -12.76
C LYS A 74 -2.08 9.83 -11.44
N LEU A 75 -0.77 9.64 -11.51
CA LEU A 75 0.11 9.61 -10.34
C LEU A 75 0.09 11.00 -9.69
N ILE A 76 -0.34 11.07 -8.42
CA ILE A 76 -0.39 12.32 -7.65
C ILE A 76 0.78 12.44 -6.68
N HIS A 77 1.34 11.31 -6.22
CA HIS A 77 2.50 11.30 -5.34
C HIS A 77 3.24 9.96 -5.40
N SER A 78 4.55 9.98 -5.17
CA SER A 78 5.39 8.78 -5.04
C SER A 78 6.48 9.04 -4.01
N MET A 79 6.80 8.04 -3.21
CA MET A 79 7.87 8.12 -2.23
C MET A 79 8.64 6.80 -2.10
N VAL A 80 9.95 6.90 -1.87
CA VAL A 80 10.78 5.77 -1.45
C VAL A 80 10.48 5.51 0.02
N ALA A 81 9.68 4.49 0.28
CA ALA A 81 9.09 4.28 1.60
C ALA A 81 10.00 3.46 2.53
N HIS A 82 10.74 2.50 1.96
CA HIS A 82 11.49 1.48 2.69
C HIS A 82 12.87 1.21 2.08
N LEU A 83 13.71 0.45 2.79
CA LEU A 83 15.04 0.05 2.29
C LEU A 83 14.99 -1.21 1.41
N ASN A 84 13.89 -1.95 1.47
CA ASN A 84 13.60 -3.13 0.67
C ASN A 84 12.13 -3.13 0.23
N ALA A 85 11.70 -4.11 -0.57
CA ALA A 85 10.36 -4.20 -1.15
C ALA A 85 9.26 -3.92 -0.12
N VAL A 86 8.25 -3.14 -0.51
CA VAL A 86 7.07 -2.91 0.31
C VAL A 86 6.10 -4.06 0.03
N SER A 87 5.85 -4.89 1.04
CA SER A 87 5.10 -6.13 0.88
C SER A 87 3.62 -5.97 1.18
N SER A 88 3.25 -5.05 2.07
CA SER A 88 1.88 -4.89 2.55
C SER A 88 1.55 -3.45 2.90
N LEU A 89 0.27 -3.11 2.80
CA LEU A 89 -0.29 -1.82 3.17
C LEU A 89 -1.61 -2.00 3.91
N ALA A 90 -1.88 -1.13 4.87
CA ALA A 90 -3.20 -0.93 5.45
C ALA A 90 -3.47 0.55 5.62
N VAL A 91 -4.72 0.98 5.37
CA VAL A 91 -5.17 2.35 5.64
C VAL A 91 -6.02 2.32 6.90
N ASP A 92 -5.87 3.30 7.78
CA ASP A 92 -6.72 3.37 8.96
C ASP A 92 -8.18 3.66 8.55
N PRO A 93 -9.17 3.26 9.37
CA PRO A 93 -10.59 3.46 9.04
C PRO A 93 -10.99 4.92 8.80
N ASN A 94 -10.27 5.89 9.38
CA ASN A 94 -10.56 7.31 9.19
C ASN A 94 -9.80 7.92 7.98
N GLY A 95 -8.83 7.21 7.41
CA GLY A 95 -8.03 7.67 6.28
C GLY A 95 -6.98 8.74 6.62
N LEU A 96 -6.58 8.86 7.88
CA LEU A 96 -5.54 9.76 8.34
C LEU A 96 -4.13 9.14 8.26
N TYR A 97 -4.03 7.82 8.37
CA TYR A 97 -2.77 7.10 8.45
C TYR A 97 -2.71 5.93 7.48
N LEU A 98 -1.49 5.67 7.02
CA LEU A 98 -1.11 4.49 6.25
C LEU A 98 -0.08 3.71 7.05
N LEU A 99 -0.25 2.40 7.14
CA LEU A 99 0.73 1.48 7.69
C LEU A 99 1.31 0.68 6.53
N SER A 100 2.64 0.62 6.45
CA SER A 100 3.35 -0.20 5.46
C SER A 100 4.23 -1.22 6.14
N GLY A 101 4.32 -2.41 5.54
CA GLY A 101 5.25 -3.46 5.91
C GLY A 101 6.26 -3.72 4.79
N SER A 102 7.49 -4.09 5.16
CA SER A 102 8.56 -4.33 4.18
C SER A 102 9.44 -5.53 4.53
N HIS A 103 10.09 -6.07 3.49
CA HIS A 103 11.18 -7.04 3.64
C HIS A 103 12.47 -6.44 4.24
N ASP A 104 12.48 -5.16 4.63
CA ASP A 104 13.54 -4.53 5.42
C ASP A 104 13.40 -4.75 6.95
N CYS A 105 12.43 -5.60 7.35
CA CYS A 105 12.09 -5.93 8.73
C CYS A 105 11.31 -4.87 9.50
N SER A 106 11.01 -3.74 8.88
CA SER A 106 10.25 -2.67 9.52
C SER A 106 8.80 -2.61 9.07
N ILE A 107 7.97 -2.11 9.98
CA ILE A 107 6.70 -1.47 9.64
C ILE A 107 6.85 0.03 9.84
N ARG A 108 6.19 0.82 9.01
CA ARG A 108 6.22 2.30 9.08
C ARG A 108 4.81 2.87 9.06
N LEU A 109 4.56 3.82 9.96
CA LEU A 109 3.32 4.57 10.05
C LEU A 109 3.51 5.93 9.38
N TRP A 110 2.63 6.27 8.46
CA TRP A 110 2.68 7.49 7.66
C TRP A 110 1.44 8.32 7.89
N ASN A 111 1.62 9.65 7.98
CA ASN A 111 0.50 10.57 7.89
C ASN A 111 0.13 10.75 6.41
N LEU A 112 -1.14 10.51 6.08
CA LEU A 112 -1.62 10.55 4.69
C LEU A 112 -1.80 11.96 4.13
N ASP A 113 -1.95 12.98 4.97
CA ASP A 113 -2.07 14.37 4.53
C ASP A 113 -0.67 14.95 4.22
N SER A 114 0.25 14.88 5.18
CA SER A 114 1.60 15.41 5.03
C SER A 114 2.54 14.50 4.22
N LYS A 115 2.17 13.24 3.99
CA LYS A 115 3.02 12.21 3.35
C LYS A 115 4.35 11.98 4.07
N THR A 116 4.38 12.17 5.39
CA THR A 116 5.59 12.00 6.21
C THR A 116 5.52 10.73 7.05
N CYS A 117 6.67 10.06 7.22
CA CYS A 117 6.82 8.96 8.17
C CYS A 117 6.73 9.52 9.59
N VAL A 118 5.77 9.02 10.36
CA VAL A 118 5.55 9.39 11.76
C VAL A 118 6.33 8.46 12.68
N GLN A 119 6.38 7.17 12.34
CA GLN A 119 7.04 6.17 13.17
C GLN A 119 7.58 5.02 12.33
N GLU A 120 8.75 4.53 12.71
CA GLU A 120 9.38 3.33 12.18
C GLU A 120 9.61 2.32 13.30
N ILE A 121 9.24 1.06 13.05
CA ILE A 121 9.34 -0.01 14.04
C ILE A 121 9.96 -1.24 13.38
N THR A 122 11.11 -1.69 13.86
CA THR A 122 11.66 -3.01 13.49
C THR A 122 10.81 -4.11 14.13
N ALA A 123 9.95 -4.74 13.33
CA ALA A 123 8.88 -5.59 13.82
C ALA A 123 9.23 -7.09 13.76
N HIS A 124 9.83 -7.59 12.67
CA HIS A 124 10.05 -9.04 12.48
C HIS A 124 11.47 -9.36 12.03
N ARG A 125 11.91 -10.61 12.20
CA ARG A 125 13.21 -11.06 11.67
C ARG A 125 13.09 -11.52 10.22
N LYS A 126 14.10 -11.22 9.42
CA LYS A 126 14.19 -11.69 8.03
C LYS A 126 14.40 -13.22 7.99
N LYS A 127 13.66 -13.92 7.14
CA LYS A 127 13.90 -15.32 6.75
C LYS A 127 13.72 -15.46 5.24
N PHE A 128 14.67 -16.11 4.56
CA PHE A 128 14.62 -16.37 3.12
C PHE A 128 14.33 -15.12 2.26
N GLU A 129 15.00 -14.01 2.55
CA GLU A 129 14.78 -12.71 1.91
C GLU A 129 13.45 -12.00 2.20
N GLU A 130 12.55 -12.63 2.96
CA GLU A 130 11.25 -12.08 3.36
C GLU A 130 11.24 -11.68 4.84
N SER A 131 10.34 -10.78 5.23
CA SER A 131 10.20 -10.37 6.64
C SER A 131 8.75 -10.08 7.01
N ILE A 132 8.18 -8.96 6.57
CA ILE A 132 6.76 -8.66 6.80
C ILE A 132 5.92 -9.25 5.68
N HIS A 133 4.86 -9.97 6.01
CA HIS A 133 3.87 -10.47 5.05
C HIS A 133 2.62 -9.60 5.02
N ASP A 134 2.14 -9.16 6.18
CA ASP A 134 0.90 -8.39 6.26
C ASP A 134 0.91 -7.41 7.44
N VAL A 135 0.10 -6.35 7.31
CA VAL A 135 -0.10 -5.33 8.32
C VAL A 135 -1.58 -4.95 8.40
N ALA A 136 -2.07 -4.59 9.59
CA ALA A 136 -3.46 -4.22 9.77
C ALA A 136 -3.65 -3.14 10.84
N PHE A 137 -4.67 -2.29 10.63
CA PHE A 137 -5.22 -1.44 11.68
C PHE A 137 -6.37 -2.16 12.38
N HIS A 138 -6.46 -1.98 13.69
CA HIS A 138 -7.70 -2.30 14.40
C HIS A 138 -8.79 -1.27 14.03
N PRO A 139 -10.06 -1.66 13.88
CA PRO A 139 -11.12 -0.79 13.33
C PRO A 139 -11.54 0.40 14.21
N SER A 140 -11.19 0.42 15.50
CA SER A 140 -11.60 1.49 16.42
C SER A 140 -10.55 1.88 17.47
N LYS A 141 -9.87 0.90 18.07
CA LYS A 141 -8.74 1.11 18.98
C LYS A 141 -7.46 1.52 18.24
N PRO A 142 -6.53 2.25 18.89
CA PRO A 142 -5.27 2.68 18.30
C PRO A 142 -4.24 1.53 18.24
N TYR A 143 -4.66 0.35 17.78
CA TYR A 143 -3.79 -0.82 17.67
C TYR A 143 -3.42 -1.04 16.22
N ILE A 144 -2.17 -1.43 16.02
CA ILE A 144 -1.68 -1.92 14.74
C ILE A 144 -1.12 -3.32 14.92
N ALA A 145 -1.21 -4.13 13.88
CA ALA A 145 -0.71 -5.49 13.88
C ALA A 145 0.19 -5.74 12.67
N SER A 146 1.14 -6.66 12.82
CA SER A 146 1.98 -7.16 11.73
C SER A 146 2.14 -8.67 11.83
N ALA A 147 2.25 -9.32 10.68
CA ALA A 147 2.57 -10.74 10.56
C ALA A 147 3.87 -10.91 9.75
N GLY A 148 4.75 -11.80 10.18
CA GLY A 148 6.06 -11.96 9.56
C GLY A 148 6.54 -13.40 9.36
N ALA A 149 7.56 -13.54 8.51
CA ALA A 149 8.20 -14.80 8.12
C ALA A 149 8.86 -15.54 9.30
N ASP A 150 9.07 -14.84 10.42
CA ASP A 150 9.53 -15.43 11.67
C ASP A 150 8.47 -16.28 12.40
N ALA A 151 7.31 -16.49 11.78
CA ALA A 151 6.15 -17.23 12.29
C ALA A 151 5.50 -16.57 13.50
N LEU A 152 5.64 -15.24 13.62
CA LEU A 152 5.01 -14.44 14.65
C LEU A 152 3.99 -13.49 14.04
N ALA A 153 2.93 -13.22 14.81
CA ALA A 153 2.10 -12.03 14.66
C ALA A 153 2.32 -11.14 15.89
N LYS A 154 2.47 -9.83 15.68
CA LYS A 154 2.69 -8.84 16.73
C LYS A 154 1.57 -7.81 16.70
N VAL A 155 1.15 -7.39 17.88
CA VAL A 155 0.19 -6.29 18.08
C VAL A 155 0.89 -5.21 18.87
N PHE A 156 0.80 -3.97 18.39
CA PHE A 156 1.35 -2.78 19.01
C PHE A 156 0.18 -1.95 19.54
N VAL A 157 0.34 -1.43 20.76
CA VAL A 157 -0.69 -0.74 21.55
C VAL A 157 -0.25 0.65 21.96
#